data_AF-A0A7C1K9N9-F1
#
_entry.id   AF-A0A7C1K9N9-F1
#
_cell.length_a   1.000
_cell.length_b   1.000
_cell.length_c   1.000
_cell.angle_alpha   90.00
_cell.angle_beta   90.00
_cell.angle_gamma   90.00
#
_symmetry.space_group_name_H-M   'P 1'
#
loop_
_entity.id
_entity.type
_entity.pdbx_description
1 polymer ?
#
loop_
_entity_poly.entity_id
_entity_poly.type
_entity_poly.pdbx_seq_one_letter_code
_entity_poly.pdbx_strand_id
1 'polypeptide(L)'
;MPDAESAVPPAATGRGPARPPTRRGLQPTLPLNAPRRLGRATEDELLFRRPPLALPPMPPFLESDPWRVLRITSEFVHGFDALASVQRAVAIFGSSRASRRSRDYHAAVELARRLAQAGFAIITGGGPGIMEAANRGAVEGGGLSIGCNIELPYEQATNRYVQIAVDFRYFFVRKTMFVKYSEGFVMFPGGFGTMDELFEALTLVQTGKIRHFPVILFGSRYWRGLVDWMQHTMVRRRTIDPRDLELFHVTDDPQEAVQIVVRSCEARDRERERPAANEARAGRADPGVGAGTG
;
A
#
# COMPACT_ATOMS: atom_id res chain seq x y z
N MET A 1 -74.37 -15.49 -29.65
CA MET A 1 -75.01 -16.07 -28.46
C MET A 1 -74.03 -15.89 -27.31
N PRO A 2 -74.52 -15.35 -26.20
CA PRO A 2 -73.96 -14.19 -25.49
C PRO A 2 -73.39 -14.66 -24.11
N ASP A 3 -72.74 -13.86 -23.26
CA ASP A 3 -73.35 -12.76 -22.53
C ASP A 3 -72.38 -11.64 -22.16
N ALA A 4 -72.92 -10.44 -22.38
CA ALA A 4 -72.47 -9.15 -21.90
C ALA A 4 -73.36 -8.76 -20.72
N GLU A 5 -72.75 -8.32 -19.63
CA GLU A 5 -73.31 -7.45 -18.60
C GLU A 5 -72.08 -6.80 -17.94
N SER A 6 -72.01 -5.55 -17.54
CA SER A 6 -72.81 -4.34 -17.69
C SER A 6 -71.96 -3.27 -16.99
N ALA A 7 -71.92 -2.07 -17.57
CA ALA A 7 -71.06 -0.94 -17.21
C ALA A 7 -71.42 -0.25 -15.88
N VAL A 8 -70.43 0.33 -15.18
CA VAL A 8 -70.42 1.74 -14.67
C VAL A 8 -68.96 2.17 -14.38
N PRO A 9 -68.41 3.27 -14.95
CA PRO A 9 -67.17 3.86 -14.48
C PRO A 9 -67.45 4.85 -13.32
N PRO A 10 -66.72 4.81 -12.19
CA PRO A 10 -66.90 5.81 -11.15
C PRO A 10 -66.26 7.15 -11.54
N ALA A 11 -66.98 8.21 -11.15
CA ALA A 11 -66.72 9.60 -11.42
C ALA A 11 -65.30 10.07 -11.02
N ALA A 12 -64.78 11.01 -11.81
CA ALA A 12 -63.55 11.74 -11.54
C ALA A 12 -63.65 12.50 -10.21
N THR A 13 -63.04 11.97 -9.16
CA THR A 13 -62.83 12.69 -7.90
C THR A 13 -61.69 13.68 -8.06
N GLY A 14 -61.98 14.95 -7.80
CA GLY A 14 -61.08 16.08 -7.98
C GLY A 14 -59.70 15.91 -7.33
N ARG A 15 -58.68 16.38 -8.04
CA ARG A 15 -57.34 16.61 -7.49
C ARG A 15 -57.45 17.68 -6.40
N GLY A 16 -57.43 17.25 -5.13
CA GLY A 16 -57.12 18.14 -4.02
C GLY A 16 -55.69 18.69 -4.15
N PRO A 17 -55.39 19.88 -3.60
CA PRO A 17 -54.08 20.50 -3.76
C PRO A 17 -52.98 19.61 -3.16
N ALA A 18 -51.91 19.41 -3.93
CA ALA A 18 -50.75 18.67 -3.51
C ALA A 18 -50.17 19.28 -2.21
N ARG A 19 -50.05 18.46 -1.16
CA ARG A 19 -49.32 18.84 0.07
C ARG A 19 -47.88 19.19 -0.31
N PRO A 20 -47.32 20.33 0.14
CA PRO A 20 -45.93 20.63 -0.09
C PRO A 20 -45.06 19.56 0.61
N PRO A 21 -43.89 19.21 0.05
CA PRO A 21 -42.98 18.31 0.72
C PRO A 21 -42.59 18.90 2.07
N THR A 22 -42.83 18.15 3.15
CA THR A 22 -42.32 18.49 4.48
C THR A 22 -40.81 18.65 4.36
N ARG A 23 -40.31 19.89 4.42
CA ARG A 23 -38.89 20.14 4.70
C ARG A 23 -38.57 19.33 5.93
N ARG A 24 -37.78 18.26 5.78
CA ARG A 24 -37.12 17.59 6.90
C ARG A 24 -36.40 18.72 7.62
N GLY A 25 -36.94 19.15 8.75
CA GLY A 25 -36.33 20.20 9.55
C GLY A 25 -34.88 19.79 9.77
N LEU A 26 -33.95 20.67 9.42
CA LEU A 26 -32.61 20.63 9.98
C LEU A 26 -32.81 20.61 11.49
N GLN A 27 -32.67 19.43 12.11
CA GLN A 27 -32.64 19.37 13.56
C GLN A 27 -31.37 20.11 13.96
N PRO A 28 -31.47 21.21 14.73
CA PRO A 28 -30.28 21.86 15.25
C PRO A 28 -29.51 20.80 16.04
N THR A 29 -28.24 20.58 15.69
CA THR A 29 -27.32 19.84 16.56
C THR A 29 -27.34 20.58 17.89
N LEU A 30 -27.90 19.94 18.92
CA LEU A 30 -27.91 20.48 20.27
C LEU A 30 -26.47 20.88 20.64
N PRO A 31 -26.23 22.10 21.13
CA PRO A 31 -24.90 22.47 21.59
C PRO A 31 -24.51 21.53 22.73
N LEU A 32 -23.25 21.07 22.75
CA LEU A 32 -22.72 20.20 23.82
C LEU A 32 -23.00 20.75 25.23
N ASN A 33 -23.15 22.07 25.36
CA ASN A 33 -23.33 22.80 26.62
C ASN A 33 -24.78 23.22 26.91
N ALA A 34 -25.78 22.57 26.32
CA ALA A 34 -27.18 22.82 26.71
C ALA A 34 -27.41 22.44 28.19
N PRO A 35 -28.19 23.21 28.98
CA PRO A 35 -28.45 22.91 30.38
C PRO A 35 -29.04 21.51 30.53
N ARG A 36 -28.34 20.66 31.30
CA ARG A 36 -28.62 19.22 31.49
C ARG A 36 -30.07 18.99 31.89
N ARG A 37 -30.71 17.98 31.28
CA ARG A 37 -31.86 17.31 31.92
C ARG A 37 -31.32 16.58 33.15
N LEU A 38 -31.70 17.04 34.35
CA LEU A 38 -31.41 16.33 35.60
C LEU A 38 -31.81 14.86 35.47
N GLY A 39 -30.89 13.94 35.77
CA GLY A 39 -31.15 12.49 35.81
C GLY A 39 -30.63 11.64 34.64
N ARG A 40 -30.02 12.23 33.60
CA ARG A 40 -29.35 11.45 32.54
C ARG A 40 -27.85 11.31 32.86
N ALA A 41 -27.35 10.07 32.83
CA ALA A 41 -25.93 9.79 32.96
C ALA A 41 -25.11 10.55 31.92
N THR A 42 -23.92 10.96 32.30
CA THR A 42 -22.98 11.67 31.40
C THR A 42 -22.42 10.72 30.35
N GLU A 43 -21.93 11.21 29.21
CA GLU A 43 -21.29 10.33 28.21
C GLU A 43 -20.07 9.59 28.79
N ASP A 44 -19.29 10.25 29.65
CA ASP A 44 -18.17 9.62 30.37
C ASP A 44 -18.65 8.53 31.33
N GLU A 45 -19.74 8.76 32.08
CA GLU A 45 -20.34 7.75 32.95
C GLU A 45 -20.84 6.53 32.16
N LEU A 46 -21.36 6.75 30.94
CA LEU A 46 -21.76 5.67 30.04
C LEU A 46 -20.55 4.92 29.48
N LEU A 47 -19.48 5.63 29.09
CA LEU A 47 -18.23 5.05 28.57
C LEU A 47 -17.52 4.18 29.61
N PHE A 48 -17.41 4.65 30.86
CA PHE A 48 -16.71 3.94 31.94
C PHE A 48 -17.58 2.88 32.62
N ARG A 49 -18.84 2.72 32.20
CA ARG A 49 -19.73 1.70 32.75
C ARG A 49 -19.21 0.31 32.40
N ARG A 50 -18.89 -0.48 33.44
CA ARG A 50 -18.44 -1.85 33.22
C ARG A 50 -19.56 -2.71 32.62
N PRO A 51 -19.21 -3.64 31.72
CA PRO A 51 -20.17 -4.61 31.22
C PRO A 51 -20.69 -5.50 32.38
N PRO A 52 -21.97 -5.92 32.38
CA PRO A 52 -22.50 -6.85 33.38
C PRO A 52 -21.76 -8.19 33.33
N LEU A 53 -21.65 -8.87 34.48
CA LEU A 53 -20.85 -10.09 34.69
C LEU A 53 -21.21 -11.28 33.77
N ALA A 54 -22.38 -11.26 33.11
CA ALA A 54 -22.92 -12.36 32.30
C ALA A 54 -22.94 -12.03 30.79
N LEU A 55 -21.82 -11.59 30.23
CA LEU A 55 -21.67 -11.39 28.78
C LEU A 55 -20.98 -12.59 28.10
N PRO A 56 -21.24 -12.84 26.81
CA PRO A 56 -20.42 -13.73 26.02
C PRO A 56 -18.95 -13.25 26.02
N PRO A 57 -17.97 -14.16 25.82
CA PRO A 57 -16.55 -13.85 25.97
C PRO A 57 -16.06 -12.70 25.07
N MET A 58 -16.73 -12.42 23.95
CA MET A 58 -16.44 -11.29 23.06
C MET A 58 -17.72 -10.57 22.62
N PRO A 59 -17.81 -9.23 22.76
CA PRO A 59 -18.93 -8.45 22.24
C PRO A 59 -19.09 -8.54 20.70
N PRO A 60 -20.31 -8.70 20.15
CA PRO A 60 -20.54 -8.89 18.71
C PRO A 60 -20.00 -7.76 17.81
N PHE A 61 -19.97 -6.51 18.31
CA PHE A 61 -19.49 -5.38 17.50
C PHE A 61 -18.01 -5.51 17.13
N LEU A 62 -17.21 -6.23 17.92
CA LEU A 62 -15.79 -6.44 17.63
C LEU A 62 -15.58 -7.25 16.34
N GLU A 63 -16.56 -8.02 15.90
CA GLU A 63 -16.50 -8.81 14.67
C GLU A 63 -17.29 -8.18 13.52
N SER A 64 -17.84 -6.98 13.73
CA SER A 64 -18.60 -6.24 12.71
C SER A 64 -17.69 -5.50 11.73
N ASP A 65 -18.14 -5.31 10.50
CA ASP A 65 -17.39 -4.58 9.47
C ASP A 65 -17.10 -3.11 9.84
N PRO A 66 -18.02 -2.35 10.48
CA PRO A 66 -17.68 -1.01 10.97
C PRO A 66 -16.49 -0.99 11.91
N TRP A 67 -16.37 -1.98 12.79
CA TRP A 67 -15.21 -2.10 13.67
C TRP A 67 -13.95 -2.55 12.92
N ARG A 68 -14.08 -3.42 11.89
CA ARG A 68 -12.96 -3.74 10.99
C ARG A 68 -12.43 -2.51 10.27
N VAL A 69 -13.29 -1.61 9.79
CA VAL A 69 -12.87 -0.34 9.16
C VAL A 69 -12.02 0.48 10.12
N LEU A 70 -12.42 0.61 11.39
CA LEU A 70 -11.63 1.32 12.39
C LEU A 70 -10.27 0.66 12.64
N ARG A 71 -10.20 -0.68 12.68
CA ARG A 71 -8.92 -1.41 12.79
C ARG A 71 -8.04 -1.21 11.57
N ILE A 72 -8.61 -1.27 10.36
CA ILE A 72 -7.89 -1.05 9.10
C ILE A 72 -7.29 0.36 9.07
N THR A 73 -8.08 1.38 9.43
CA THR A 73 -7.61 2.76 9.55
C THR A 73 -6.49 2.86 10.58
N SER A 74 -6.63 2.20 11.74
CA SER A 74 -5.59 2.15 12.76
C SER A 74 -4.28 1.52 12.26
N GLU A 75 -4.35 0.46 11.45
CA GLU A 75 -3.15 -0.17 10.86
C GLU A 75 -2.48 0.75 9.83
N PHE A 76 -3.24 1.51 9.04
CA PHE A 76 -2.66 2.53 8.17
C PHE A 76 -1.93 3.62 8.96
N VAL A 77 -2.56 4.16 10.00
CA VAL A 77 -1.94 5.18 10.87
C VAL A 77 -0.65 4.62 11.48
N HIS A 78 -0.73 3.44 12.09
CA HIS A 78 0.44 2.81 12.71
C HIS A 78 1.58 2.56 11.73
N GLY A 79 1.28 2.01 10.55
CA GLY A 79 2.28 1.77 9.51
C GLY A 79 2.90 3.05 8.96
N PHE A 80 2.10 4.11 8.79
CA PHE A 80 2.62 5.39 8.32
C PHE A 80 3.50 6.09 9.35
N ASP A 81 3.13 6.05 10.62
CA ASP A 81 3.89 6.63 11.71
C ASP A 81 5.22 5.89 11.91
N ALA A 82 5.18 4.55 11.93
CA ALA A 82 6.37 3.71 12.15
C ALA A 82 7.43 3.88 11.04
N LEU A 83 7.01 4.18 9.81
CA LEU A 83 7.89 4.31 8.65
C LEU A 83 8.11 5.78 8.23
N ALA A 84 7.61 6.76 9.00
CA ALA A 84 7.64 8.18 8.61
C ALA A 84 9.05 8.75 8.37
N SER A 85 10.06 8.21 9.06
CA SER A 85 11.47 8.65 8.95
C SER A 85 12.26 7.93 7.85
N VAL A 86 11.66 6.95 7.17
CA VAL A 86 12.32 6.17 6.12
C VAL A 86 12.44 7.02 4.86
N GLN A 87 13.66 7.43 4.53
CA GLN A 87 13.91 8.30 3.37
C GLN A 87 13.98 7.53 2.05
N ARG A 88 14.89 6.55 1.97
CA ARG A 88 15.07 5.67 0.82
C ARG A 88 15.15 4.25 1.31
N ALA A 89 14.36 3.36 0.72
CA ALA A 89 14.45 1.95 1.01
C ALA A 89 14.26 1.09 -0.23
N VAL A 90 14.67 -0.17 -0.15
CA VAL A 90 14.37 -1.17 -1.17
C VAL A 90 13.67 -2.32 -0.47
N ALA A 91 12.55 -2.77 -1.04
CA ALA A 91 11.91 -3.98 -0.54
C ALA A 91 12.49 -5.21 -1.24
N ILE A 92 12.83 -6.22 -0.43
CA ILE A 92 13.39 -7.47 -0.91
C ILE A 92 12.44 -8.62 -0.57
N PHE A 93 12.03 -9.35 -1.59
CA PHE A 93 11.13 -10.49 -1.49
C PHE A 93 11.81 -11.78 -1.95
N GLY A 94 11.35 -12.91 -1.40
CA GLY A 94 11.81 -14.23 -1.81
C GLY A 94 11.27 -15.32 -0.89
N SER A 95 11.73 -16.54 -1.12
CA SER A 95 11.27 -17.71 -0.37
C SER A 95 11.54 -17.60 1.14
N SER A 96 10.50 -17.78 1.95
CA SER A 96 10.62 -17.99 3.40
C SER A 96 11.26 -19.34 3.77
N ARG A 97 11.41 -20.23 2.77
CA ARG A 97 11.93 -21.60 2.93
C ARG A 97 13.38 -21.74 2.48
N ALA A 98 14.02 -20.66 2.02
CA ALA A 98 15.40 -20.70 1.55
C ALA A 98 16.35 -21.09 2.70
N SER A 99 17.25 -22.06 2.42
CA SER A 99 18.27 -22.47 3.38
C SER A 99 19.36 -21.41 3.53
N ARG A 100 19.87 -21.21 4.75
CA ARG A 100 21.02 -20.35 5.04
C ARG A 100 22.31 -20.75 4.31
N ARG A 101 22.37 -21.97 3.77
CA ARG A 101 23.48 -22.50 2.97
C ARG A 101 23.28 -22.34 1.45
N SER A 102 22.12 -21.83 1.03
CA SER A 102 21.80 -21.67 -0.39
C SER A 102 22.57 -20.50 -0.99
N ARG A 103 22.84 -20.57 -2.30
CA ARG A 103 23.44 -19.46 -3.05
C ARG A 103 22.56 -18.22 -2.99
N ASP A 104 21.24 -18.39 -3.11
CA ASP A 104 20.26 -17.30 -3.06
C ASP A 104 20.30 -16.56 -1.72
N TYR A 105 20.43 -17.28 -0.60
CA TYR A 105 20.58 -16.65 0.71
C TYR A 105 21.84 -15.78 0.78
N HIS A 106 22.99 -16.30 0.35
CA HIS A 106 24.24 -15.54 0.36
C HIS A 106 24.19 -14.32 -0.58
N ALA A 107 23.59 -14.48 -1.75
CA ALA A 107 23.38 -13.38 -2.69
C ALA A 107 22.44 -12.30 -2.12
N ALA A 108 21.38 -12.69 -1.40
CA ALA A 108 20.49 -11.74 -0.73
C ALA A 108 21.17 -10.96 0.39
N VAL A 109 22.00 -11.62 1.21
CA VAL A 109 22.84 -10.91 2.21
C VAL A 109 23.74 -9.88 1.51
N GLU A 110 24.45 -10.30 0.46
CA GLU A 110 25.41 -9.45 -0.23
C GLU A 110 24.76 -8.26 -0.94
N LEU A 111 23.64 -8.50 -1.62
CA LEU A 111 22.87 -7.45 -2.30
C LEU A 111 22.34 -6.42 -1.28
N ALA A 112 21.72 -6.89 -0.20
CA ALA A 112 21.18 -6.01 0.84
C ALA A 112 22.29 -5.21 1.54
N ARG A 113 23.46 -5.82 1.78
CA ARG A 113 24.64 -5.15 2.35
C ARG A 113 25.13 -4.01 1.46
N ARG A 114 25.18 -4.23 0.13
CA ARG A 114 25.59 -3.19 -0.83
C ARG A 114 24.56 -2.06 -0.95
N LEU A 115 23.27 -2.39 -0.94
CA LEU A 115 22.21 -1.38 -0.92
C LEU A 115 22.27 -0.53 0.35
N ALA A 116 22.49 -1.15 1.51
CA ALA A 116 22.70 -0.44 2.77
C ALA A 116 23.91 0.51 2.72
N GLN A 117 25.03 0.06 2.17
CA GLN A 117 26.23 0.89 1.95
C GLN A 117 25.98 2.04 0.97
N ALA A 118 25.03 1.88 0.04
CA ALA A 118 24.57 2.92 -0.88
C ALA A 118 23.51 3.86 -0.26
N GLY A 119 23.20 3.73 1.03
CA GLY A 119 22.29 4.62 1.76
C GLY A 119 20.82 4.21 1.71
N PHE A 120 20.50 2.98 1.32
CA PHE A 120 19.13 2.47 1.32
C PHE A 120 18.83 1.67 2.60
N ALA A 121 17.69 1.94 3.23
CA ALA A 121 17.09 1.00 4.16
C ALA A 121 16.60 -0.25 3.42
N ILE A 122 16.46 -1.37 4.14
CA ILE A 122 15.94 -2.62 3.57
C ILE A 122 14.64 -2.97 4.25
N ILE A 123 13.59 -3.13 3.45
CA ILE A 123 12.26 -3.57 3.90
C ILE A 123 12.06 -5.02 3.47
N THR A 124 11.61 -5.87 4.38
CA THR A 124 11.25 -7.26 4.07
C THR A 124 9.93 -7.61 4.75
N GLY A 125 9.46 -8.84 4.52
CA GLY A 125 8.35 -9.39 5.27
C GLY A 125 8.66 -9.81 6.72
N GLY A 126 9.90 -9.65 7.20
CA GLY A 126 10.31 -9.96 8.57
C GLY A 126 10.51 -11.44 8.90
N GLY A 127 10.07 -12.35 8.04
CA GLY A 127 10.17 -13.81 8.26
C GLY A 127 11.57 -14.42 8.01
N PRO A 128 11.66 -15.76 7.99
CA PRO A 128 12.90 -16.50 7.72
C PRO A 128 13.29 -16.52 6.23
N GLY A 129 14.37 -17.22 5.89
CA GLY A 129 14.80 -17.46 4.51
C GLY A 129 15.40 -16.22 3.87
N ILE A 130 14.97 -15.85 2.66
CA ILE A 130 15.49 -14.68 1.95
C ILE A 130 15.22 -13.38 2.72
N MET A 131 14.08 -13.28 3.41
CA MET A 131 13.76 -12.09 4.21
C MET A 131 14.79 -11.90 5.33
N GLU A 132 15.10 -12.96 6.08
CA GLU A 132 16.18 -12.95 7.08
C GLU A 132 17.54 -12.60 6.44
N ALA A 133 17.87 -13.16 5.28
CA ALA A 133 19.10 -12.88 4.57
C ALA A 133 19.25 -11.38 4.24
N ALA A 134 18.20 -10.77 3.70
CA ALA A 134 18.15 -9.37 3.37
C ALA A 134 18.25 -8.47 4.61
N ASN A 135 17.48 -8.77 5.67
CA ASN A 135 17.57 -8.03 6.93
C ASN A 135 18.98 -8.12 7.55
N ARG A 136 19.59 -9.30 7.49
CA ARG A 136 20.97 -9.51 7.95
C ARG A 136 21.96 -8.66 7.15
N GLY A 137 21.87 -8.69 5.83
CA GLY A 137 22.74 -7.90 4.95
C GLY A 137 22.61 -6.41 5.22
N ALA A 138 21.39 -5.91 5.45
CA ALA A 138 21.13 -4.53 5.80
C ALA A 138 21.92 -4.09 7.05
N VAL A 139 21.81 -4.86 8.13
CA VAL A 139 22.53 -4.60 9.39
C VAL A 139 24.03 -4.69 9.21
N GLU A 140 24.53 -5.72 8.51
CA GLU A 140 25.96 -5.87 8.22
C GLU A 140 26.52 -4.74 7.34
N GLY A 141 25.67 -4.11 6.53
CA GLY A 141 26.00 -2.94 5.72
C GLY A 141 25.88 -1.61 6.45
N GLY A 142 25.47 -1.60 7.72
CA GLY A 142 25.25 -0.39 8.51
C GLY A 142 23.97 0.37 8.16
N GLY A 143 23.06 -0.24 7.42
CA GLY A 143 21.77 0.34 7.02
C GLY A 143 20.63 -0.04 7.97
N LEU A 144 19.50 0.65 7.82
CA LEU A 144 18.29 0.37 8.58
C LEU A 144 17.58 -0.89 8.05
N SER A 145 17.26 -1.82 8.96
CA SER A 145 16.58 -3.08 8.66
C SER A 145 15.14 -3.11 9.18
N ILE A 146 14.18 -3.25 8.27
CA ILE A 146 12.74 -3.15 8.54
C ILE A 146 12.05 -4.48 8.21
N GLY A 147 11.15 -4.91 9.07
CA GLY A 147 10.31 -6.09 8.89
C GLY A 147 8.84 -5.73 9.00
N CYS A 148 8.13 -5.78 7.87
CA CYS A 148 6.67 -5.64 7.84
C CYS A 148 6.07 -7.05 7.95
N ASN A 149 5.73 -7.49 9.15
CA ASN A 149 5.22 -8.85 9.40
C ASN A 149 3.72 -8.94 9.15
N ILE A 150 3.18 -10.15 9.02
CA ILE A 150 1.74 -10.38 8.83
C ILE A 150 1.26 -11.48 9.77
N GLU A 151 0.08 -11.29 10.37
CA GLU A 151 -0.62 -12.31 11.14
C GLU A 151 -0.89 -13.53 10.24
N LEU A 152 -0.42 -14.70 10.67
CA LEU A 152 -0.64 -15.99 10.00
C LEU A 152 -1.11 -17.02 11.02
N PRO A 153 -1.84 -18.07 10.61
CA PRO A 153 -2.29 -19.15 11.49
C PRO A 153 -1.16 -19.91 12.20
N TYR A 154 0.06 -19.83 11.66
CA TYR A 154 1.27 -20.41 12.25
C TYR A 154 2.26 -19.29 12.50
N GLU A 155 2.86 -19.29 13.69
CA GLU A 155 3.74 -18.21 14.14
C GLU A 155 4.97 -18.10 13.23
N GLN A 156 5.06 -17.00 12.48
CA GLN A 156 6.31 -16.54 11.87
C GLN A 156 6.93 -15.54 12.82
N ALA A 157 7.89 -16.02 13.62
CA ALA A 157 8.70 -15.14 14.45
C ALA A 157 9.48 -14.16 13.56
N THR A 158 9.41 -12.88 13.90
CA THR A 158 10.24 -11.84 13.29
C THR A 158 11.71 -12.22 13.47
N ASN A 159 12.48 -12.19 12.39
CA ASN A 159 13.89 -12.57 12.45
C ASN A 159 14.72 -11.58 13.29
N ARG A 160 15.81 -12.06 13.87
CA ARG A 160 16.68 -11.31 14.80
C ARG A 160 17.39 -10.08 14.21
N TYR A 161 17.34 -9.87 12.90
CA TYR A 161 18.03 -8.78 12.23
C TYR A 161 17.08 -7.60 11.92
N VAL A 162 15.79 -7.72 12.23
CA VAL A 162 14.83 -6.62 12.11
C VAL A 162 15.05 -5.62 13.26
N GLN A 163 15.20 -4.35 12.92
CA GLN A 163 15.35 -3.25 13.89
C GLN A 163 14.04 -2.47 14.07
N ILE A 164 13.25 -2.30 13.00
CA ILE A 164 11.88 -1.79 13.06
C ILE A 164 10.94 -2.90 12.61
N ALA A 165 10.13 -3.39 13.53
CA ALA A 165 9.06 -4.35 13.23
C ALA A 165 7.73 -3.61 13.16
N VAL A 166 6.95 -3.87 12.10
CA VAL A 166 5.58 -3.39 11.96
C VAL A 166 4.69 -4.59 11.67
N ASP A 167 3.78 -4.89 12.58
CA ASP A 167 2.91 -6.05 12.48
C ASP A 167 1.57 -5.66 11.87
N PHE A 168 1.15 -6.39 10.83
CA PHE A 168 -0.12 -6.17 10.15
C PHE A 168 -1.05 -7.37 10.31
N ARG A 169 -2.36 -7.13 10.26
CA ARG A 169 -3.36 -8.20 10.12
C ARG A 169 -3.90 -8.24 8.70
N TYR A 170 -3.97 -7.09 8.03
CA TYR A 170 -4.54 -6.98 6.70
C TYR A 170 -3.45 -6.89 5.62
N PHE A 171 -3.43 -7.86 4.70
CA PHE A 171 -2.46 -7.93 3.61
C PHE A 171 -2.38 -6.64 2.78
N PHE A 172 -3.51 -6.03 2.43
CA PHE A 172 -3.53 -4.85 1.57
C PHE A 172 -2.94 -3.60 2.25
N VAL A 173 -3.03 -3.49 3.59
CA VAL A 173 -2.37 -2.41 4.33
C VAL A 173 -0.86 -2.60 4.27
N ARG A 174 -0.40 -3.83 4.56
CA ARG A 174 1.02 -4.21 4.48
C ARG A 174 1.62 -3.96 3.10
N LYS A 175 0.93 -4.39 2.04
CA LYS A 175 1.33 -4.16 0.64
C LYS A 175 1.51 -2.67 0.32
N THR A 176 0.59 -1.84 0.81
CA THR A 176 0.71 -0.38 0.67
C THR A 176 2.02 0.15 1.27
N MET A 177 2.48 -0.41 2.41
CA MET A 177 3.74 0.02 3.02
C MET A 177 4.96 -0.36 2.20
N PHE A 178 4.97 -1.55 1.59
CA PHE A 178 6.06 -1.93 0.68
C PHE A 178 6.17 -0.97 -0.48
N VAL A 179 5.05 -0.66 -1.15
CA VAL A 179 5.06 0.25 -2.32
C VAL A 179 5.39 1.69 -1.92
N LYS A 180 4.76 2.22 -0.85
CA LYS A 180 4.91 3.62 -0.45
C LYS A 180 6.31 3.99 0.01
N TYR A 181 6.96 3.10 0.77
CA TYR A 181 8.24 3.38 1.41
C TYR A 181 9.46 2.79 0.69
N SER A 182 9.26 2.14 -0.46
CA SER A 182 10.34 1.61 -1.27
C SER A 182 10.56 2.41 -2.54
N GLU A 183 11.80 2.42 -2.97
CA GLU A 183 12.28 2.98 -4.22
C GLU A 183 12.19 2.00 -5.38
N GLY A 184 12.20 0.70 -5.06
CA GLY A 184 12.14 -0.39 -6.01
C GLY A 184 12.06 -1.73 -5.29
N PHE A 185 11.79 -2.80 -6.05
CA PHE A 185 11.67 -4.15 -5.55
C PHE A 185 12.77 -5.06 -6.10
N VAL A 186 13.30 -5.93 -5.25
CA VAL A 186 14.20 -7.02 -5.63
C VAL A 186 13.57 -8.36 -5.27
N MET A 187 13.37 -9.20 -6.28
CA MET A 187 12.65 -10.47 -6.22
C MET A 187 13.64 -11.62 -6.38
N PHE A 188 14.01 -12.24 -5.27
CA PHE A 188 14.73 -13.51 -5.26
C PHE A 188 13.78 -14.68 -5.54
N PRO A 189 14.31 -15.89 -5.83
CA PRO A 189 13.49 -17.08 -6.01
C PRO A 189 12.50 -17.30 -4.86
N GLY A 190 11.22 -17.40 -5.19
CA GLY A 190 10.14 -17.40 -4.21
C GLY A 190 8.81 -17.94 -4.75
N GLY A 191 7.92 -18.31 -3.83
CA GLY A 191 6.61 -18.90 -4.14
C GLY A 191 5.52 -17.86 -4.37
N PHE A 192 4.27 -18.22 -4.02
CA PHE A 192 3.10 -17.37 -4.29
C PHE A 192 3.15 -15.97 -3.68
N GLY A 193 3.65 -15.82 -2.45
CA GLY A 193 3.80 -14.49 -1.85
C GLY A 193 4.75 -13.59 -2.65
N THR A 194 5.85 -14.14 -3.17
CA THR A 194 6.78 -13.38 -4.02
C THR A 194 6.16 -13.04 -5.38
N MET A 195 5.38 -13.97 -5.95
CA MET A 195 4.67 -13.73 -7.22
C MET A 195 3.58 -12.67 -7.08
N ASP A 196 2.85 -12.67 -5.95
CA ASP A 196 1.82 -11.68 -5.64
C ASP A 196 2.39 -10.26 -5.64
N GLU A 197 3.48 -10.04 -4.91
CA GLU A 197 4.17 -8.74 -4.86
C GLU A 197 4.82 -8.36 -6.20
N LEU A 198 5.29 -9.35 -6.98
CA LEU A 198 5.84 -9.12 -8.32
C LEU A 198 4.78 -8.58 -9.27
N PHE A 199 3.67 -9.29 -9.41
CA PHE A 199 2.63 -8.87 -10.36
C PHE A 199 1.89 -7.61 -9.90
N GLU A 200 1.80 -7.38 -8.59
CA GLU A 200 1.30 -6.11 -8.06
C GLU A 200 2.20 -4.93 -8.48
N ALA A 201 3.51 -5.03 -8.25
CA ALA A 201 4.45 -3.99 -8.66
C ALA A 201 4.44 -3.74 -10.17
N LEU A 202 4.49 -4.81 -10.98
CA LEU A 202 4.43 -4.69 -12.45
C LEU A 202 3.14 -4.01 -12.91
N THR A 203 2.00 -4.36 -12.32
CA THR A 203 0.71 -3.72 -12.65
C THR A 203 0.71 -2.23 -12.28
N LEU A 204 1.27 -1.86 -11.12
CA LEU A 204 1.36 -0.47 -10.69
C LEU A 204 2.28 0.37 -11.59
N VAL A 205 3.40 -0.19 -12.05
CA VAL A 205 4.31 0.49 -13.01
C VAL A 205 3.62 0.60 -14.37
N GLN A 206 3.07 -0.49 -14.90
CA GLN A 206 2.37 -0.54 -16.19
C GLN A 206 1.24 0.49 -16.28
N THR A 207 0.46 0.62 -15.21
CA THR A 207 -0.66 1.58 -15.13
C THR A 207 -0.23 3.00 -14.77
N GLY A 208 1.06 3.24 -14.56
CA GLY A 208 1.63 4.55 -14.21
C GLY A 208 1.23 5.06 -12.83
N LYS A 209 0.74 4.18 -11.94
CA LYS A 209 0.40 4.51 -10.54
C LYS A 209 1.65 4.72 -9.70
N ILE A 210 2.75 4.07 -10.07
CA ILE A 210 4.11 4.37 -9.59
C ILE A 210 5.03 4.59 -10.79
N ARG A 211 6.04 5.45 -10.63
CA ARG A 211 7.02 5.79 -11.68
C ARG A 211 8.42 5.71 -11.10
N HIS A 212 9.42 5.42 -11.94
CA HIS A 212 10.83 5.26 -11.54
C HIS A 212 11.04 4.19 -10.46
N PHE A 213 10.30 3.10 -10.60
CA PHE A 213 10.28 2.01 -9.63
C PHE A 213 10.85 0.76 -10.29
N PRO A 214 12.16 0.46 -10.13
CA PRO A 214 12.78 -0.68 -10.75
C PRO A 214 12.29 -1.96 -10.06
N VAL A 215 11.90 -2.93 -10.88
CA VAL A 215 11.59 -4.30 -10.44
C VAL A 215 12.72 -5.20 -10.92
N ILE A 216 13.43 -5.85 -10.00
CA ILE A 216 14.61 -6.66 -10.31
C ILE A 216 14.31 -8.11 -9.96
N LEU A 217 14.43 -9.01 -10.93
CA LEU A 217 14.33 -10.45 -10.76
C LEU A 217 15.74 -11.03 -10.60
N PHE A 218 16.09 -11.42 -9.37
CA PHE A 218 17.40 -11.99 -9.06
C PHE A 218 17.38 -13.51 -9.24
N GLY A 219 18.35 -14.07 -9.97
CA GLY A 219 18.43 -15.51 -10.24
C GLY A 219 17.84 -15.89 -11.59
N SER A 220 18.53 -15.57 -12.68
CA SER A 220 18.04 -15.70 -14.06
C SER A 220 17.51 -17.10 -14.38
N ARG A 221 18.19 -18.15 -13.89
CA ARG A 221 17.79 -19.55 -14.10
C ARG A 221 16.41 -19.85 -13.53
N TYR A 222 16.05 -19.28 -12.38
CA TYR A 222 14.75 -19.46 -11.75
C TYR A 222 13.64 -18.77 -12.55
N TRP A 223 13.90 -17.51 -12.93
CA TRP A 223 12.90 -16.65 -13.57
C TRP A 223 12.68 -16.96 -15.06
N ARG A 224 13.62 -17.61 -15.74
CA ARG A 224 13.56 -17.90 -17.18
C ARG A 224 12.23 -18.48 -17.62
N GLY A 225 11.70 -19.50 -16.93
CA GLY A 225 10.44 -20.12 -17.33
C GLY A 225 9.24 -19.17 -17.28
N LEU A 226 9.20 -18.26 -16.31
CA LEU A 226 8.14 -17.25 -16.20
C LEU A 226 8.29 -16.18 -17.28
N VAL A 227 9.51 -15.69 -17.49
CA VAL A 227 9.82 -14.69 -18.54
C VAL A 227 9.49 -15.24 -19.92
N ASP A 228 9.89 -16.47 -20.21
CA ASP A 228 9.57 -17.17 -21.45
C ASP A 228 8.06 -17.29 -21.63
N TRP A 229 7.30 -17.59 -20.57
CA TRP A 229 5.85 -17.67 -20.65
C TRP A 229 5.21 -16.30 -20.93
N MET A 230 5.66 -15.23 -20.27
CA MET A 230 5.18 -13.87 -20.53
C MET A 230 5.44 -13.48 -22.00
N GLN A 231 6.64 -13.75 -22.51
CA GLN A 231 7.02 -13.44 -23.89
C GLN A 231 6.27 -14.29 -24.93
N HIS A 232 6.18 -15.60 -24.72
CA HIS A 232 5.64 -16.51 -25.73
C HIS A 232 4.14 -16.74 -25.62
N THR A 233 3.53 -16.38 -24.49
CA THR A 233 2.08 -16.55 -24.26
C THR A 233 1.37 -15.21 -24.11
N MET A 234 1.72 -14.41 -23.10
CA MET A 234 0.98 -13.18 -22.80
C MET A 234 1.11 -12.15 -23.91
N VAL A 235 2.33 -11.89 -24.38
CA VAL A 235 2.57 -10.97 -25.51
C VAL A 235 1.91 -11.48 -26.78
N ARG A 236 2.07 -12.77 -27.11
CA ARG A 236 1.44 -13.37 -28.31
C ARG A 236 -0.08 -13.31 -28.27
N ARG A 237 -0.68 -13.48 -27.09
CA ARG A 237 -2.13 -13.36 -26.88
C ARG A 237 -2.59 -11.91 -26.68
N ARG A 238 -1.68 -10.93 -26.73
CA ARG A 238 -1.95 -9.49 -26.54
C ARG A 238 -2.61 -9.18 -25.19
N THR A 239 -2.27 -9.94 -24.14
CA THR A 239 -2.71 -9.63 -22.78
C THR A 239 -1.77 -8.64 -22.09
N ILE A 240 -0.57 -8.44 -22.63
CA ILE A 240 0.39 -7.37 -22.30
C ILE A 240 1.06 -6.90 -23.60
N ASP A 241 1.61 -5.69 -23.59
CA ASP A 241 2.41 -5.16 -24.70
C ASP A 241 3.84 -5.72 -24.68
N PRO A 242 4.54 -5.83 -25.83
CA PRO A 242 5.95 -6.25 -25.85
C PRO A 242 6.86 -5.38 -24.97
N ARG A 243 6.55 -4.09 -24.85
CA ARG A 243 7.28 -3.12 -24.03
C ARG A 243 7.08 -3.35 -22.52
N ASP A 244 6.04 -4.08 -22.12
CA ASP A 244 5.83 -4.40 -20.70
C ASP A 244 6.91 -5.36 -20.15
N LEU A 245 7.65 -6.04 -21.03
CA LEU A 245 8.82 -6.84 -20.65
C LEU A 245 10.03 -5.97 -20.25
N GLU A 246 9.99 -4.67 -20.52
CA GLU A 246 11.02 -3.70 -20.10
C GLU A 246 10.76 -3.17 -18.68
N LEU A 247 9.63 -3.53 -18.06
CA LEU A 247 9.25 -3.09 -16.71
C LEU A 247 10.09 -3.74 -15.60
N PHE A 248 10.84 -4.79 -15.92
CA PHE A 248 11.71 -5.48 -14.97
C PHE A 248 13.08 -5.79 -15.58
N HIS A 249 14.06 -5.98 -14.70
CA HIS A 249 15.39 -6.44 -15.04
C HIS A 249 15.62 -7.84 -14.51
N VAL A 250 16.41 -8.66 -15.21
CA VAL A 250 16.83 -9.99 -14.73
C VAL A 250 18.34 -9.97 -14.57
N THR A 251 18.84 -10.35 -13.40
CA THR A 251 20.28 -10.38 -13.12
C THR A 251 20.67 -11.49 -12.14
N ASP A 252 21.93 -11.87 -12.16
CA ASP A 252 22.58 -12.76 -11.18
C ASP A 252 23.67 -12.03 -10.38
N ASP A 253 23.91 -10.73 -10.64
CA ASP A 253 24.95 -9.93 -10.00
C ASP A 253 24.35 -8.94 -8.99
N PRO A 254 24.69 -9.06 -7.69
CA PRO A 254 24.27 -8.10 -6.67
C PRO A 254 24.66 -6.65 -6.99
N GLN A 255 25.81 -6.43 -7.63
CA GLN A 255 26.28 -5.09 -7.96
C GLN A 255 25.46 -4.46 -9.09
N GLU A 256 25.13 -5.23 -10.13
CA GLU A 256 24.25 -4.76 -11.21
C GLU A 256 22.88 -4.36 -10.65
N ALA A 257 22.28 -5.17 -9.77
CA ALA A 257 21.02 -4.86 -9.12
C ALA A 257 21.06 -3.53 -8.36
N VAL A 258 22.12 -3.29 -7.57
CA VAL A 258 22.34 -2.01 -6.86
C VAL A 258 22.41 -0.84 -7.83
N GLN A 259 23.18 -0.97 -8.92
CA GLN A 259 23.31 0.09 -9.90
C GLN A 259 21.98 0.43 -10.59
N ILE A 260 21.14 -0.56 -10.87
CA ILE A 260 19.80 -0.35 -11.43
C ILE A 260 18.96 0.51 -10.48
N VAL A 261 18.93 0.16 -9.18
CA VAL A 261 18.20 0.92 -8.16
C VAL A 261 18.72 2.36 -8.09
N VAL A 262 20.03 2.54 -7.92
CA VAL A 262 20.66 3.87 -7.80
C VAL A 262 20.34 4.75 -9.00
N ARG A 263 20.50 4.23 -10.23
CA ARG A 263 20.20 4.99 -11.46
C ARG A 263 18.73 5.40 -11.54
N SER A 264 17.81 4.53 -11.13
CA SER A 264 16.38 4.84 -11.12
C SER A 264 16.06 5.97 -10.14
N CYS A 265 16.62 5.91 -8.93
CA CYS A 265 16.45 6.96 -7.94
C CYS A 265 17.01 8.30 -8.41
N GLU A 266 18.23 8.32 -8.98
CA GLU A 266 18.81 9.54 -9.53
C GLU A 266 17.98 10.13 -10.68
N ALA A 267 17.42 9.29 -11.55
CA ALA A 267 16.53 9.74 -12.63
C ALA A 267 15.28 10.42 -12.06
N ARG A 268 14.67 9.81 -11.03
CA ARG A 268 13.53 10.38 -10.32
C ARG A 268 13.84 11.71 -9.64
N ASP A 269 15.00 11.82 -9.01
CA ASP A 269 15.44 13.04 -8.34
C ASP A 269 15.63 14.17 -9.37
N ARG A 270 16.31 13.90 -10.49
CA ARG A 270 16.45 14.85 -11.62
C ARG A 270 15.09 15.29 -12.18
N GLU A 271 14.11 14.41 -12.24
CA GLU A 271 12.75 14.76 -12.67
C GLU A 271 12.00 15.61 -11.66
N ARG A 272 12.19 15.41 -10.36
CA ARG A 272 11.59 16.26 -9.30
C ARG A 272 12.18 17.66 -9.27
N GLU A 273 13.45 17.80 -9.61
CA GLU A 273 14.16 19.09 -9.62
C GLU A 273 13.83 19.95 -10.86
N ARG A 274 13.45 19.32 -11.99
CA ARG A 274 13.10 20.00 -13.25
C ARG A 274 11.91 20.98 -13.16
N PRO A 275 10.79 20.67 -12.48
CA PRO A 275 9.68 21.61 -12.26
C PRO A 275 10.09 22.84 -11.45
N ALA A 276 10.86 22.65 -10.37
CA ALA A 276 11.26 23.74 -9.48
C ALA A 276 12.20 24.77 -10.17
N ALA A 277 13.07 24.31 -11.06
CA ALA A 277 13.98 25.19 -11.80
C ALA A 277 13.27 26.05 -12.85
N ASN A 278 12.18 25.56 -13.46
CA ASN A 278 11.45 26.30 -14.49
C ASN A 278 10.54 27.39 -13.87
N GLU A 279 9.93 27.12 -12.73
CA GLU A 279 9.15 28.12 -11.97
C GLU A 279 10.05 29.21 -11.36
N ALA A 280 11.23 28.84 -10.84
CA ALA A 280 12.21 29.79 -10.32
C ALA A 280 12.83 30.70 -11.41
N ARG A 281 12.93 30.21 -12.67
CA ARG A 281 13.35 31.02 -13.82
C ARG A 281 12.24 31.95 -14.31
N ALA A 282 10.99 31.50 -14.30
CA ALA A 282 9.84 32.33 -14.68
C ALA A 282 9.59 33.47 -13.67
N GLY A 283 9.85 33.26 -12.38
CA GLY A 283 9.70 34.30 -11.34
C GLY A 283 10.84 35.32 -11.23
N ARG A 284 11.94 35.15 -11.97
CA ARG A 284 13.08 36.10 -12.00
C ARG A 284 13.15 36.97 -13.27
N ALA A 285 12.24 36.75 -14.21
CA ALA A 285 12.17 37.50 -15.47
C ALA A 285 11.05 38.55 -15.45
N ASP A 286 11.04 39.42 -14.43
CA ASP A 286 10.59 40.81 -14.59
C ASP A 286 11.12 41.67 -13.42
N PRO A 287 12.17 42.46 -13.66
CA PRO A 287 12.03 43.86 -13.33
C PRO A 287 12.51 44.71 -14.49
N GLY A 288 11.57 45.11 -15.35
CA GLY A 288 11.59 46.45 -15.91
C GLY A 288 11.61 46.52 -17.43
N VAL A 289 10.46 46.91 -17.99
CA VAL A 289 10.29 47.87 -19.10
C VAL A 289 8.85 48.41 -18.98
N GLY A 290 8.50 49.70 -18.94
CA GLY A 290 9.25 50.94 -19.02
C GLY A 290 8.25 52.09 -18.79
N ALA A 291 8.66 53.08 -18.00
CA ALA A 291 8.03 54.40 -18.00
C ALA A 291 8.66 55.18 -19.17
N GLY A 292 7.85 55.56 -20.17
CA GLY A 292 8.35 56.27 -21.35
C GLY A 292 7.26 56.72 -22.31
N THR A 293 6.79 57.95 -22.09
CA THR A 293 6.34 58.96 -23.07
C THR A 293 5.21 58.65 -24.06
N GLY A 294 4.12 59.45 -23.97
CA GLY A 294 3.07 59.59 -24.97
C GLY A 294 1.83 60.24 -24.38
#